data_AF-A0A9D1UPW8-F1
#
_entry.id   AF-A0A9D1UPW8-F1
#
_cell.length_a   1.000
_cell.length_b   1.000
_cell.length_c   1.000
_cell.angle_alpha   90.00
_cell.angle_beta   90.00
_cell.angle_gamma   90.00
#
_symmetry.space_group_name_H-M   'P 1'
#
loop_
_entity.id
_entity.type
_entity.pdbx_description
1 polymer ?
#
loop_
_entity_poly.entity_id
_entity_poly.type
_entity_poly.pdbx_seq_one_letter_code
_entity_poly.pdbx_strand_id
1 'polypeptide(L)'
;DAETMHRMGAVNEVADHAGLENVAIEWARAINTKSPTAQRMLKFAFNLADDGLMGQQVFAGEATRLAYMTDEAVEGRDSFLEKREPRWEEFPYYY
;
A
#
# COMPACT_ATOMS: atom_id res chain seq x y z
N ASP A 1 4.61 30.73 10.90
CA ASP A 1 5.57 29.91 11.68
C ASP A 1 5.08 28.45 11.72
N ALA A 2 5.83 27.55 12.37
CA ALA A 2 5.48 26.12 12.43
C ALA A 2 4.09 25.90 13.04
N GLU A 3 3.76 26.63 14.11
CA GLU A 3 2.45 26.60 14.78
C GLU A 3 1.30 27.00 13.86
N THR A 4 1.49 28.03 13.03
CA THR A 4 0.48 28.44 12.07
C THR A 4 0.24 27.36 11.00
N MET A 5 1.30 26.73 10.49
CA MET A 5 1.16 25.65 9.50
C MET A 5 0.52 24.39 10.09
N HIS A 6 0.77 24.11 11.39
CA HIS A 6 0.09 23.03 12.11
C HIS A 6 -1.41 23.28 12.23
N ARG A 7 -1.83 24.49 12.63
CA ARG A 7 -3.25 24.87 12.67
C ARG A 7 -3.94 24.81 11.30
N MET A 8 -3.20 25.07 10.22
CA MET A 8 -3.71 24.96 8.85
C MET A 8 -3.77 23.51 8.33
N GLY A 9 -3.17 22.55 9.04
CA GLY A 9 -3.16 21.12 8.68
C GLY A 9 -2.01 20.71 7.74
N ALA A 10 -1.07 21.60 7.43
CA ALA A 10 0.08 21.30 6.57
C ALA A 10 1.28 20.70 7.34
N VAL A 11 1.27 20.79 8.67
CA VAL A 11 2.26 20.20 9.58
C VAL A 11 1.53 19.30 10.58
N ASN A 12 1.99 18.07 10.75
CA ASN A 12 1.35 17.12 11.67
C ASN A 12 1.66 17.38 13.15
N GLU A 13 2.87 17.83 13.49
CA GLU A 13 3.35 18.08 14.85
C GLU A 13 4.45 19.15 14.85
N VAL A 14 4.48 20.03 15.87
CA VAL A 14 5.54 21.02 16.08
C VAL A 14 6.45 20.54 17.21
N ALA A 15 7.76 20.54 16.99
CA ALA A 15 8.75 20.10 17.98
C ALA A 15 9.84 21.15 18.21
N ASP A 16 10.45 21.13 19.39
CA ASP A 16 11.65 21.93 19.69
C ASP A 16 12.76 21.61 18.70
N HIS A 17 13.52 22.62 18.29
CA HIS A 17 14.59 22.46 17.29
C HIS A 17 15.59 21.37 17.67
N ALA A 18 15.98 21.31 18.95
CA ALA A 18 16.92 20.29 19.46
C ALA A 18 16.33 18.87 19.53
N GLY A 19 14.99 18.74 19.52
CA GLY A 19 14.27 17.47 19.65
C GLY A 19 13.68 16.93 18.34
N LEU A 20 13.79 17.68 17.23
CA LEU A 20 13.11 17.37 15.97
C LEU A 20 13.37 15.94 15.47
N GLU A 21 14.62 15.50 15.48
CA GLU A 21 14.98 14.15 15.02
C GLU A 21 14.46 13.05 15.95
N ASN A 22 14.43 13.30 17.26
CA ASN A 22 13.92 12.32 18.24
C ASN A 22 12.44 12.02 17.99
N VAL A 23 11.64 13.08 17.78
CA VAL A 23 10.21 12.96 17.45
C VAL A 23 10.03 12.27 16.09
N ALA A 24 10.81 12.64 15.08
CA ALA A 24 10.72 12.00 13.76
C ALA A 24 11.04 10.49 13.81
N ILE A 25 12.07 10.09 14.57
CA ILE A 25 12.44 8.68 14.76
C ILE A 25 11.36 7.92 15.53
N GLU A 26 10.77 8.53 16.55
CA GLU A 26 9.65 7.94 17.28
C GLU A 26 8.48 7.61 16.35
N TRP A 27 8.09 8.57 15.51
CA TRP A 27 7.01 8.39 14.52
C TRP A 27 7.36 7.31 13.49
N ALA A 28 8.59 7.34 12.96
CA ALA A 28 9.06 6.32 12.03
C ALA A 28 9.01 4.91 12.65
N ARG A 29 9.40 4.77 13.93
CA ARG A 29 9.30 3.50 14.67
C ARG A 29 7.84 3.07 14.80
N ALA A 30 6.93 3.98 15.13
CA ALA A 30 5.50 3.68 15.24
C ALA A 30 4.85 3.24 13.90
N ILE A 31 5.35 3.76 12.77
CA ILE A 31 4.95 3.33 11.42
C ILE A 31 5.49 1.93 11.11
N ASN A 32 6.74 1.66 11.48
CA ASN A 32 7.45 0.41 11.21
C ASN A 32 6.95 -0.78 12.04
N THR A 33 6.13 -0.57 13.07
CA THR A 33 5.46 -1.67 13.80
C THR A 33 4.23 -2.23 13.07
N LYS A 34 3.80 -1.62 11.95
CA LYS A 34 2.60 -2.03 11.20
C LYS A 34 2.96 -2.93 10.01
N SER A 35 1.96 -3.64 9.45
CA SER A 35 2.14 -4.45 8.25
C SER A 35 2.66 -3.61 7.07
N PRO A 36 3.86 -3.90 6.53
CA PRO A 36 4.41 -3.14 5.41
C PRO A 36 3.54 -3.17 4.15
N THR A 37 2.84 -4.28 3.92
CA THR A 37 1.89 -4.42 2.81
C THR A 37 0.70 -3.47 2.99
N ALA A 38 0.12 -3.42 4.21
CA ALA A 38 -0.99 -2.51 4.48
C ALA A 38 -0.56 -1.04 4.35
N GLN A 39 0.62 -0.68 4.86
CA GLN A 39 1.16 0.68 4.74
C GLN A 39 1.36 1.10 3.28
N ARG A 40 1.89 0.20 2.43
CA ARG A 40 2.04 0.46 1.00
C ARG A 40 0.70 0.67 0.30
N MET A 41 -0.28 -0.20 0.58
CA MET A 41 -1.63 -0.07 0.00
C MET A 41 -2.33 1.22 0.44
N LEU A 42 -2.24 1.59 1.72
CA LEU A 42 -2.83 2.83 2.23
C LEU A 42 -2.25 4.06 1.54
N LYS A 43 -0.93 4.12 1.36
CA LYS A 43 -0.29 5.23 0.64
C LYS A 43 -0.85 5.38 -0.79
N PHE A 44 -0.98 4.28 -1.53
CA PHE A 44 -1.53 4.33 -2.88
C PHE A 44 -3.03 4.65 -2.88
N ALA A 45 -3.80 4.18 -1.89
CA ALA A 45 -5.20 4.52 -1.76
C ALA A 45 -5.42 6.02 -1.50
N PHE A 46 -4.59 6.65 -0.67
CA PHE A 46 -4.64 8.10 -0.45
C PHE A 46 -4.38 8.89 -1.75
N ASN A 47 -3.37 8.46 -2.52
CA ASN A 47 -3.04 9.11 -3.80
C ASN A 47 -4.07 8.87 -4.91
N LEU A 48 -4.77 7.73 -4.89
CA LEU A 48 -5.63 7.28 -5.98
C LEU A 48 -6.74 8.28 -6.33
N ALA A 49 -7.30 8.96 -5.33
CA ALA A 49 -8.37 9.93 -5.55
C ALA A 49 -7.93 11.15 -6.36
N ASP A 50 -6.68 11.59 -6.17
CA ASP A 50 -6.18 12.86 -6.71
C ASP A 50 -5.29 12.67 -7.96
N ASP A 51 -4.55 11.56 -8.05
CA ASP A 51 -3.56 11.32 -9.12
C ASP A 51 -4.17 10.72 -10.41
N GLY A 52 -5.50 10.54 -10.46
CA GLY A 52 -6.24 10.04 -11.62
C GLY A 52 -5.71 8.70 -12.15
N LEU A 53 -5.45 8.62 -13.46
CA LEU A 53 -4.95 7.39 -14.09
C LEU A 53 -3.59 6.93 -13.55
N MET A 54 -2.72 7.86 -13.11
CA MET A 54 -1.44 7.50 -12.54
C MET A 54 -1.62 6.87 -11.14
N GLY A 55 -2.50 7.46 -10.33
CA GLY A 55 -2.87 6.89 -9.02
C GLY A 55 -3.48 5.50 -9.15
N GLN A 56 -4.39 5.33 -10.11
CA GLN A 56 -4.98 4.03 -10.43
C GLN A 56 -3.93 3.01 -10.88
N GLN A 57 -2.97 3.40 -11.73
CA GLN A 57 -1.92 2.48 -12.22
C GLN A 57 -1.08 1.92 -11.07
N VAL A 58 -0.62 2.77 -10.15
CA VAL A 58 0.25 2.34 -9.05
C VAL A 58 -0.52 1.46 -8.06
N PHE A 59 -1.77 1.82 -7.74
CA PHE A 59 -2.63 1.02 -6.88
C PHE A 59 -2.94 -0.36 -7.50
N ALA A 60 -3.35 -0.37 -8.77
CA ALA A 60 -3.66 -1.60 -9.50
C ALA A 60 -2.41 -2.49 -9.66
N GLY A 61 -1.22 -1.92 -9.84
CA GLY A 61 0.03 -2.67 -9.89
C GLY A 61 0.30 -3.45 -8.59
N GLU A 62 0.04 -2.84 -7.44
CA GLU A 62 0.18 -3.53 -6.16
C GLU A 62 -0.93 -4.56 -5.92
N ALA A 63 -2.17 -4.28 -6.35
CA ALA A 63 -3.25 -5.27 -6.32
C ALA A 63 -2.92 -6.51 -7.18
N THR A 64 -2.33 -6.32 -8.37
CA THR A 64 -1.82 -7.42 -9.21
C THR A 64 -0.70 -8.17 -8.51
N ARG A 65 0.22 -7.49 -7.82
CA ARG A 65 1.27 -8.14 -7.01
C ARG A 65 0.67 -9.01 -5.91
N LEU A 66 -0.44 -8.59 -5.29
CA LEU A 66 -1.17 -9.39 -4.31
C LEU A 66 -1.85 -10.60 -4.95
N ALA A 67 -2.49 -10.42 -6.11
CA ALA A 67 -3.10 -11.51 -6.87
C ALA A 67 -2.05 -12.57 -7.26
N TYR A 68 -0.84 -12.17 -7.66
CA TYR A 68 0.23 -13.11 -8.02
C TYR A 68 0.74 -13.98 -6.86
N MET A 69 0.36 -13.68 -5.60
CA MET A 69 0.70 -14.51 -4.44
C MET A 69 -0.37 -15.56 -4.12
N THR A 70 -1.48 -15.63 -4.86
CA THR A 70 -2.54 -16.62 -4.61
C THR A 70 -2.30 -17.92 -5.37
N ASP A 71 -2.87 -19.01 -4.86
CA ASP A 71 -2.85 -20.31 -5.53
C ASP A 71 -3.59 -20.27 -6.87
N GLU A 72 -4.61 -19.43 -7.02
CA GLU A 72 -5.32 -19.19 -8.27
C GLU A 72 -4.40 -18.63 -9.37
N ALA A 73 -3.55 -17.66 -9.03
CA ALA A 73 -2.57 -17.12 -9.98
C ALA A 73 -1.48 -18.15 -10.33
N VAL A 74 -1.11 -19.02 -9.38
CA VAL A 74 -0.18 -20.14 -9.60
C VAL A 74 -0.78 -21.15 -10.57
N GLU A 75 -2.05 -21.54 -10.41
CA GLU A 75 -2.76 -22.44 -11.32
C GLU A 75 -2.80 -21.88 -12.76
N GLY A 76 -3.05 -20.58 -12.92
CA GLY A 76 -3.00 -19.93 -14.23
C GLY A 76 -1.62 -19.97 -14.88
N ARG A 77 -0.56 -19.79 -14.09
CA ARG A 77 0.82 -19.92 -14.59
C ARG A 77 1.12 -21.38 -14.98
N ASP A 78 0.79 -22.33 -14.12
CA ASP A 78 1.19 -23.73 -14.27
C ASP A 78 0.42 -24.41 -15.41
N SER A 79 -0.88 -24.18 -15.53
CA SER A 79 -1.69 -24.65 -16.67
C SER A 79 -1.14 -24.18 -18.03
N PHE A 80 -0.68 -22.93 -18.12
CA PHE A 80 -0.03 -22.41 -19.32
C PHE A 80 1.29 -23.14 -19.65
N LEU A 81 2.15 -23.35 -18.65
CA LEU A 81 3.43 -24.05 -18.82
C LEU A 81 3.22 -25.53 -19.19
N GLU A 82 2.23 -26.16 -18.59
CA GLU A 82 1.85 -27.56 -18.81
C GLU A 82 0.99 -27.78 -20.06
N LYS A 83 0.54 -26.70 -20.71
CA LYS A 83 -0.33 -26.71 -21.90
C LYS A 83 -1.63 -27.51 -21.68
N ARG A 84 -2.21 -27.37 -20.49
CA ARG A 84 -3.51 -27.94 -20.14
C ARG A 84 -4.52 -26.83 -19.86
N GLU A 85 -5.80 -27.19 -19.85
CA GLU A 85 -6.83 -26.28 -19.35
C GLU A 85 -6.66 -26.06 -17.84
N PRO A 86 -6.90 -24.82 -17.36
CA PRO A 86 -6.87 -24.49 -15.94
C PRO A 86 -8.13 -24.97 -15.20
N ARG A 87 -7.99 -25.26 -13.91
CA ARG A 87 -9.07 -25.72 -13.02
C ARG A 87 -9.51 -24.61 -12.05
N TRP A 88 -10.36 -23.72 -12.52
CA TRP A 88 -10.83 -22.57 -11.73
C TRP A 88 -11.87 -22.95 -10.67
N GLU A 89 -12.54 -24.09 -10.85
CA GLU A 89 -13.54 -24.61 -9.91
C GLU A 89 -13.01 -24.89 -8.50
N GLU A 90 -11.69 -24.95 -8.33
CA GLU A 90 -11.02 -25.12 -7.03
C GLU A 90 -11.03 -23.83 -6.19
N PHE A 91 -11.35 -22.66 -6.78
CA PHE A 91 -11.31 -21.36 -6.11
C PHE A 91 -12.73 -20.76 -5.95
N PRO A 92 -13.14 -20.37 -4.73
CA PRO A 92 -14.47 -19.82 -4.51
C PRO A 92 -14.60 -18.38 -5.03
N TYR A 93 -15.77 -18.04 -5.56
CA TYR A 93 -16.12 -16.65 -5.88
C TYR A 93 -16.48 -15.89 -4.60
N TYR A 94 -15.76 -14.80 -4.32
CA TYR A 94 -16.05 -13.89 -3.22
C TYR A 94 -16.97 -12.74 -3.69
N TYR A 95 -17.98 -12.41 -2.90
CA TYR A 95 -18.96 -11.35 -3.16
C TYR A 95 -19.45 -10.70 -1.87
#